data_AF-A0A026WCT6-F1
#
_entry.id   AF-A0A026WCT6-F1
#
_cell.length_a   1.000
_cell.length_b   1.000
_cell.length_c   1.000
_cell.angle_alpha   90.00
_cell.angle_beta   90.00
_cell.angle_gamma   90.00
#
_symmetry.space_group_name_H-M   'P 1'
#
loop_
_entity.id
_entity.type
_entity.pdbx_description
1 polymer ?
#
loop_
_entity_poly.entity_id
_entity_poly.type
_entity_poly.pdbx_seq_one_letter_code
_entity_poly.pdbx_strand_id
1 'polypeptide(L)'
;MNTLTPLKNLTITKIWLDGNPLCENYSSADQYVESVKRYCPHLEELDGVCIVPNMPLIYRDYFSNDKTQRLVHRFAAHFFTLFDQLDRTVLRGLYHKNAFYSMTLAIPNTLAQKMNFNQYPRRNLLRKGPKKNTFLYQGQEEILANLNKSPRSYHDRSSFNYDVMFDDGDCLVVCISGLFKKLSSGTNVLSFSRTFVLTASLDNEYHIMNDQYHIDVAPKNVTPDKVVVKYSYDEIVPICFSPTEKSVLITRIRQITMLTTEWSETYLSEAQWDMRKAITNFMKDFKSNAIPEHAFSR
;
A
#
# COMPACT_ATOMS: atom_id res chain seq x y z
N MET A 1 -7.49 31.88 26.99
CA MET A 1 -8.00 32.47 25.72
C MET A 1 -7.22 33.71 25.24
N ASN A 2 -6.63 34.56 26.09
CA ASN A 2 -5.92 35.76 25.60
C ASN A 2 -4.57 35.48 24.90
N THR A 3 -4.06 34.25 24.96
CA THR A 3 -2.77 33.83 24.38
C THR A 3 -2.76 33.86 22.85
N LEU A 4 -3.90 33.65 22.19
CA LEU A 4 -4.01 33.70 20.72
C LEU A 4 -4.32 35.10 20.18
N THR A 5 -4.52 36.09 21.05
CA THR A 5 -4.84 37.49 20.66
C THR A 5 -3.86 38.08 19.64
N PRO A 6 -2.52 37.85 19.74
CA PRO A 6 -1.56 38.36 18.75
C PRO A 6 -1.82 37.88 17.32
N LEU A 7 -2.54 36.77 17.14
CA LEU A 7 -2.80 36.16 15.82
C LEU A 7 -3.92 36.87 15.03
N LYS A 8 -4.75 37.69 15.69
CA LYS A 8 -5.94 38.32 15.09
C LYS A 8 -5.68 39.16 13.84
N ASN A 9 -4.50 39.75 13.76
CA ASN A 9 -4.14 40.64 12.66
C ASN A 9 -3.35 39.92 11.55
N LEU A 10 -3.21 38.60 11.64
CA LEU A 10 -2.47 37.79 10.68
C LEU A 10 -3.43 36.99 9.79
N THR A 11 -3.07 36.83 8.52
CA THR A 11 -3.82 36.00 7.56
C THR A 11 -3.41 34.53 7.70
N ILE A 12 -3.71 33.93 8.85
CA ILE A 12 -3.39 32.53 9.13
C ILE A 12 -4.46 31.63 8.50
N THR A 13 -4.03 30.80 7.56
CA THR A 13 -4.88 29.79 6.91
C THR A 13 -4.70 28.40 7.51
N LYS A 14 -3.54 28.11 8.11
CA LYS A 14 -3.24 26.83 8.75
C LYS A 14 -2.56 27.04 10.10
N ILE A 15 -2.99 26.31 11.12
CA ILE A 15 -2.36 26.36 12.44
C ILE A 15 -2.33 24.99 13.10
N TRP A 16 -1.26 24.73 13.86
CA TRP A 16 -1.10 23.54 14.69
C TRP A 16 -1.01 23.97 16.15
N LEU A 17 -1.99 23.55 16.95
CA LEU A 17 -2.19 23.83 18.36
C LEU A 17 -2.35 22.53 19.17
N ASP A 18 -2.49 21.37 18.53
CA ASP A 18 -2.56 20.07 19.22
C ASP A 18 -1.37 19.86 20.17
N GLY A 19 -1.64 19.24 21.32
CA GLY A 19 -0.69 19.06 22.42
C GLY A 19 -0.50 20.26 23.35
N ASN A 20 -1.20 21.39 23.13
CA ASN A 20 -1.13 22.54 24.03
C ASN A 20 -2.23 22.49 25.13
N PRO A 21 -1.96 22.96 26.36
CA PRO A 21 -2.96 22.98 27.44
C PRO A 21 -4.25 23.75 27.10
N LEU A 22 -4.20 24.67 26.12
CA LEU A 22 -5.38 25.39 25.68
C LEU A 22 -6.46 24.47 25.09
N CYS A 23 -6.07 23.31 24.55
CA CYS A 23 -6.97 22.34 23.92
C CYS A 23 -7.88 21.66 24.95
N GLU A 24 -7.44 21.58 26.21
CA GLU A 24 -8.22 21.00 27.32
C GLU A 24 -9.46 21.84 27.70
N ASN A 25 -9.57 23.07 27.17
CA ASN A 25 -10.69 23.98 27.47
C ASN A 25 -11.96 23.71 26.65
N TYR A 26 -11.94 22.76 25.70
CA TYR A 26 -13.05 22.55 24.77
C TYR A 26 -13.64 21.16 24.91
N SER A 27 -14.97 21.08 24.95
CA SER A 27 -15.70 19.81 25.09
C SER A 27 -16.07 19.16 23.76
N SER A 28 -15.97 19.90 22.66
CA SER A 28 -16.21 19.39 21.31
C SER A 28 -15.25 20.02 20.29
N ALA A 29 -15.04 19.32 19.18
CA ALA A 29 -14.22 19.81 18.07
C ALA A 29 -14.81 21.11 17.46
N ASP A 30 -16.14 21.22 17.37
CA ASP A 30 -16.79 22.42 16.85
C ASP A 30 -16.52 23.65 17.74
N GLN A 31 -16.63 23.50 19.06
CA GLN A 31 -16.32 24.59 20.01
C GLN A 31 -14.86 25.03 19.88
N TYR A 32 -13.96 24.05 19.73
CA TYR A 32 -12.53 24.32 19.54
C TYR A 32 -12.29 25.10 18.24
N VAL A 33 -12.83 24.63 17.11
CA VAL A 33 -12.72 25.27 15.80
C VAL A 33 -13.31 26.68 15.82
N GLU A 34 -14.51 26.87 16.36
CA GLU A 34 -15.15 28.18 16.47
C GLU A 34 -14.31 29.15 17.31
N SER A 35 -13.76 28.69 18.43
CA SER A 35 -12.91 29.50 19.29
C SER A 35 -11.64 29.94 18.56
N VAL A 36 -10.93 29.03 17.89
CA VAL A 36 -9.72 29.37 17.13
C VAL A 36 -10.06 30.32 15.97
N LYS A 37 -11.19 30.13 15.28
CA LYS A 37 -11.65 31.03 14.19
C LYS A 37 -11.93 32.46 14.64
N ARG A 38 -12.27 32.70 15.92
CA ARG A 38 -12.37 34.07 16.47
C ARG A 38 -11.02 34.80 16.50
N TYR A 39 -9.91 34.06 16.50
CA TYR A 39 -8.56 34.60 16.44
C TYR A 39 -7.94 34.50 15.05
N CYS A 40 -8.32 33.49 14.26
CA CYS A 40 -7.85 33.28 12.90
C CYS A 40 -9.05 33.19 11.94
N PRO A 41 -9.65 34.32 11.49
CA PRO A 41 -10.87 34.31 10.68
C PRO A 41 -10.71 33.61 9.32
N HIS A 42 -9.48 33.55 8.80
CA HIS A 42 -9.13 32.93 7.52
C HIS A 42 -8.70 31.46 7.65
N LEU A 43 -8.93 30.82 8.80
CA LEU A 43 -8.50 29.45 9.07
C LEU A 43 -9.23 28.44 8.18
N GLU A 44 -8.44 27.68 7.43
CA GLU A 44 -8.85 26.58 6.53
C GLU A 44 -8.43 25.21 7.07
N GLU A 45 -7.36 25.13 7.88
CA GLU A 45 -6.85 23.87 8.44
C GLU A 45 -6.39 24.06 9.90
N LEU A 46 -6.91 23.22 10.80
CA LEU A 46 -6.53 23.19 12.21
C LEU A 46 -6.04 21.79 12.57
N ASP A 47 -4.80 21.67 13.04
CA ASP A 47 -4.24 20.38 13.50
C ASP A 47 -4.29 19.29 12.42
N GLY A 48 -4.14 19.68 11.14
CA GLY A 48 -4.24 18.78 10.00
C GLY A 48 -5.68 18.43 9.56
N VAL A 49 -6.69 18.97 10.25
CA VAL A 49 -8.11 18.80 9.91
C VAL A 49 -8.55 19.97 9.04
N CYS A 50 -9.07 19.67 7.85
CA CYS A 50 -9.57 20.69 6.94
C CYS A 50 -10.97 21.14 7.36
N ILE A 51 -11.16 22.46 7.42
CA ILE A 51 -12.38 23.11 7.89
C ILE A 51 -13.02 23.86 6.72
N VAL A 52 -14.12 23.32 6.21
CA VAL A 52 -14.90 23.95 5.15
C VAL A 52 -16.24 24.43 5.72
N PRO A 53 -16.67 25.68 5.46
CA PRO A 53 -17.96 26.17 5.93
C PRO A 53 -19.11 25.27 5.50
N ASN A 54 -20.02 24.96 6.44
CA ASN A 54 -21.19 24.09 6.24
C ASN A 54 -20.88 22.65 5.81
N MET A 55 -19.66 22.18 6.08
CA MET A 55 -19.24 20.79 5.84
C MET A 55 -18.79 20.17 7.16
N PRO A 56 -18.89 18.83 7.31
CA PRO A 56 -18.24 18.14 8.42
C PRO A 56 -16.73 18.35 8.37
N LEU A 57 -16.08 18.16 9.52
CA LEU A 57 -14.62 18.15 9.62
C LEU A 57 -14.05 17.09 8.68
N ILE A 58 -13.07 17.50 7.85
CA ILE A 58 -12.47 16.63 6.84
C ILE A 58 -11.11 16.18 7.35
N TYR A 59 -11.02 14.91 7.72
CA TYR A 59 -9.80 14.26 8.15
C TYR A 59 -9.05 13.69 6.95
N ARG A 60 -7.72 13.66 7.03
CA ARG A 60 -6.88 13.07 5.98
C ARG A 60 -6.96 11.56 5.95
N ASP A 61 -6.90 10.95 7.13
CA ASP A 61 -6.86 9.50 7.32
C ASP A 61 -7.97 9.10 8.30
N TYR A 62 -8.56 7.92 8.11
CA TYR A 62 -9.53 7.33 9.01
C TYR A 62 -9.19 5.88 9.31
N PHE A 63 -9.05 5.59 10.61
CA PHE A 63 -8.81 4.25 11.16
C PHE A 63 -9.74 3.99 12.34
N SER A 64 -10.22 2.76 12.48
CA SER A 64 -11.07 2.36 13.61
C SER A 64 -10.29 2.17 14.91
N ASN A 65 -9.02 1.75 14.82
CA ASN A 65 -8.12 1.53 15.95
C ASN A 65 -6.65 1.42 15.49
N ASP A 66 -5.72 1.51 16.44
CA ASP A 66 -4.27 1.47 16.17
C ASP A 66 -3.78 0.14 15.58
N LYS A 67 -4.43 -0.99 15.89
CA LYS A 67 -4.06 -2.30 15.33
C LYS A 67 -4.33 -2.32 13.83
N THR A 68 -5.51 -1.89 13.41
CA THR A 68 -5.91 -1.77 12.01
C THR A 68 -5.04 -0.75 11.28
N GLN A 69 -4.74 0.39 11.91
CA GLN A 69 -3.80 1.36 11.36
C GLN A 69 -2.42 0.76 11.05
N ARG A 70 -1.83 0.04 12.02
CA ARG A 70 -0.52 -0.61 11.81
C ARG A 70 -0.57 -1.65 10.69
N LEU A 71 -1.65 -2.43 10.62
CA LEU A 71 -1.86 -3.43 9.56
C LEU A 71 -1.94 -2.75 8.18
N VAL A 72 -2.79 -1.73 8.03
CA VAL A 72 -2.98 -1.00 6.77
C VAL A 72 -1.69 -0.35 6.30
N HIS A 73 -0.94 0.32 7.20
CA HIS A 73 0.34 0.91 6.84
C HIS A 73 1.36 -0.14 6.37
N ARG A 74 1.45 -1.29 7.04
CA ARG A 74 2.35 -2.39 6.63
C ARG A 74 1.92 -2.99 5.29
N PHE A 75 0.63 -3.23 5.12
CA PHE A 75 0.07 -3.71 3.86
C PHE A 75 0.39 -2.75 2.71
N ALA A 76 0.09 -1.46 2.87
CA ALA A 76 0.35 -0.44 1.85
C ALA A 76 1.84 -0.34 1.52
N ALA A 77 2.70 -0.28 2.54
CA ALA A 77 4.14 -0.24 2.34
C ALA A 77 4.62 -1.47 1.57
N HIS A 78 4.19 -2.67 1.95
CA HIS A 78 4.57 -3.91 1.27
C HIS A 78 4.04 -3.96 -0.16
N PHE A 79 2.73 -3.83 -0.34
CA PHE A 79 2.07 -3.92 -1.64
C PHE A 79 2.64 -2.93 -2.66
N PHE A 80 2.74 -1.64 -2.33
CA PHE A 80 3.25 -0.63 -3.27
C PHE A 80 4.76 -0.74 -3.49
N THR A 81 5.51 -1.33 -2.56
CA THR A 81 6.92 -1.70 -2.79
C THR A 81 7.05 -2.76 -3.87
N LEU A 82 6.19 -3.79 -3.82
CA LEU A 82 6.17 -4.86 -4.81
C LEU A 82 5.58 -4.39 -6.15
N PHE A 83 4.54 -3.56 -6.10
CA PHE A 83 3.85 -3.07 -7.28
C PHE A 83 4.72 -2.17 -8.17
N ASP A 84 5.65 -1.41 -7.59
CA ASP A 84 6.53 -0.51 -8.33
C ASP A 84 7.83 -1.16 -8.85
N GLN A 85 8.00 -2.46 -8.59
CA GLN A 85 9.07 -3.26 -9.19
C GLN A 85 8.89 -3.38 -10.71
N LEU A 86 9.98 -3.72 -11.41
CA LEU A 86 9.95 -3.97 -12.84
C LEU A 86 9.12 -5.22 -13.17
N ASP A 87 9.36 -6.30 -12.44
CA ASP A 87 8.60 -7.53 -12.50
C ASP A 87 7.57 -7.56 -11.36
N ARG A 88 6.29 -7.44 -11.70
CA ARG A 88 5.20 -7.49 -10.72
C ARG A 88 4.74 -8.91 -10.40
N THR A 89 5.39 -9.96 -10.95
CA THR A 89 5.14 -11.34 -10.51
C THR A 89 5.49 -11.57 -9.04
N VAL A 90 6.30 -10.69 -8.44
CA VAL A 90 6.59 -10.68 -7.00
C VAL A 90 5.35 -10.44 -6.13
N LEU A 91 4.22 -9.96 -6.69
CA LEU A 91 2.92 -9.86 -6.01
C LEU A 91 2.21 -11.22 -5.88
N ARG A 92 2.77 -12.30 -6.46
CA ARG A 92 2.25 -13.66 -6.30
C ARG A 92 2.22 -14.04 -4.82
N GLY A 93 1.11 -14.64 -4.38
CA GLY A 93 0.85 -14.95 -2.97
C GLY A 93 -0.01 -13.90 -2.27
N LEU A 94 0.04 -12.62 -2.67
CA LEU A 94 -0.80 -11.59 -2.05
C LEU A 94 -2.27 -11.64 -2.47
N TYR A 95 -2.55 -12.15 -3.67
CA TYR A 95 -3.92 -12.27 -4.18
C TYR A 95 -4.48 -13.65 -3.88
N HIS A 96 -5.73 -13.70 -3.41
CA HIS A 96 -6.42 -14.96 -3.26
C HIS A 96 -6.68 -15.63 -4.63
N LYS A 97 -6.79 -16.96 -4.66
CA LYS A 97 -7.06 -17.73 -5.90
C LYS A 97 -8.33 -17.30 -6.65
N ASN A 98 -9.31 -16.76 -5.92
CA ASN A 98 -10.58 -16.26 -6.45
C ASN A 98 -10.67 -14.72 -6.44
N ALA A 99 -9.54 -14.03 -6.37
CA ALA A 99 -9.52 -12.57 -6.31
C ALA A 99 -10.07 -11.93 -7.59
N PHE A 100 -10.59 -10.71 -7.48
CA PHE A 100 -11.00 -9.90 -8.62
C PHE A 100 -10.21 -8.60 -8.70
N TYR A 101 -9.79 -8.23 -9.92
CA TYR A 101 -9.18 -6.94 -10.20
C TYR A 101 -9.92 -6.20 -11.30
N SER A 102 -10.10 -4.89 -11.13
CA SER A 102 -10.55 -4.02 -12.21
C SER A 102 -9.96 -2.62 -12.09
N MET A 103 -9.93 -1.90 -13.21
CA MET A 103 -9.37 -0.56 -13.25
C MET A 103 -10.28 0.42 -13.99
N THR A 104 -10.28 1.66 -13.50
CA THR A 104 -10.99 2.81 -14.07
C THR A 104 -10.03 3.97 -14.31
N LEU A 105 -10.33 4.79 -15.31
CA LEU A 105 -9.54 5.95 -15.67
C LEU A 105 -10.47 7.16 -15.84
N ALA A 106 -10.24 8.22 -15.07
CA ALA A 106 -10.93 9.50 -15.17
C ALA A 106 -10.18 10.53 -16.03
N ILE A 107 -9.15 10.11 -16.78
CA ILE A 107 -8.38 10.99 -17.67
C ILE A 107 -9.16 11.24 -18.99
N PRO A 108 -9.33 12.51 -19.41
CA PRO A 108 -9.91 12.85 -20.70
C PRO A 108 -9.22 12.16 -21.87
N ASN A 109 -9.96 11.69 -22.88
CA ASN A 109 -9.40 10.88 -23.99
C ASN A 109 -8.24 11.55 -24.73
N THR A 110 -8.34 12.87 -24.98
CA THR A 110 -7.28 13.64 -25.66
C THR A 110 -5.98 13.63 -24.86
N LEU A 111 -6.09 13.73 -23.53
CA LEU A 111 -4.96 13.70 -22.63
C LEU A 111 -4.44 12.26 -22.42
N ALA A 112 -5.34 11.28 -22.34
CA ALA A 112 -4.99 9.87 -22.29
C ALA A 112 -4.22 9.42 -23.53
N GLN A 113 -4.56 9.94 -24.72
CA GLN A 113 -3.80 9.72 -25.94
C GLN A 113 -2.37 10.26 -25.83
N LYS A 114 -2.22 11.52 -25.42
CA LYS A 114 -0.89 12.16 -25.22
C LYS A 114 -0.04 11.43 -24.18
N MET A 115 -0.67 10.92 -23.13
CA MET A 115 0.01 10.22 -22.03
C MET A 115 0.15 8.69 -22.25
N ASN A 116 -0.22 8.17 -23.43
CA ASN A 116 -0.17 6.74 -23.75
C ASN A 116 -0.99 5.85 -22.78
N PHE A 117 -2.15 6.33 -22.33
CA PHE A 117 -3.12 5.59 -21.52
C PHE A 117 -4.19 4.84 -22.35
N ASN A 118 -4.15 4.95 -23.68
CA ASN A 118 -5.17 4.34 -24.53
C ASN A 118 -5.28 2.82 -24.36
N GLN A 119 -4.15 2.18 -24.06
CA GLN A 119 -4.01 0.74 -23.89
C GLN A 119 -4.36 0.25 -22.47
N TYR A 120 -4.56 1.17 -21.52
CA TYR A 120 -4.94 0.79 -20.16
C TYR A 120 -6.34 0.17 -20.17
N PRO A 121 -6.55 -0.98 -19.49
CA PRO A 121 -7.87 -1.55 -19.36
C PRO A 121 -8.79 -0.58 -18.61
N ARG A 122 -9.99 -0.34 -19.14
CA ARG A 122 -10.92 0.66 -18.58
C ARG A 122 -12.30 0.06 -18.46
N ARG A 123 -12.71 -0.26 -17.22
CA ARG A 123 -14.02 -0.81 -16.90
C ARG A 123 -14.96 0.27 -16.38
N ASN A 124 -15.71 0.92 -17.26
CA ASN A 124 -16.77 1.85 -16.86
C ASN A 124 -18.15 1.25 -17.19
N LEU A 125 -18.87 0.79 -16.16
CA LEU A 125 -20.18 0.14 -16.32
C LEU A 125 -21.31 1.08 -16.76
N LEU A 126 -21.12 2.39 -16.62
CA LEU A 126 -22.06 3.41 -17.10
C LEU A 126 -21.97 3.60 -18.62
N ARG A 127 -20.83 3.24 -19.24
CA ARG A 127 -20.69 3.30 -20.70
C ARG A 127 -21.45 2.14 -21.33
N LYS A 128 -22.40 2.43 -22.22
CA LYS A 128 -23.12 1.43 -23.01
C LYS A 128 -22.15 0.76 -24.00
N GLY A 129 -22.07 -0.57 -23.99
CA GLY A 129 -21.26 -1.33 -24.95
C GLY A 129 -21.12 -2.81 -24.59
N PRO A 130 -20.73 -3.67 -25.54
CA PRO A 130 -20.69 -5.13 -25.37
C PRO A 130 -19.57 -5.64 -24.45
N LYS A 131 -18.77 -4.74 -23.85
CA LYS A 131 -17.50 -5.05 -23.16
C LYS A 131 -17.52 -4.82 -21.64
N LYS A 132 -18.69 -4.93 -20.98
CA LYS A 132 -18.81 -4.66 -19.53
C LYS A 132 -17.94 -5.57 -18.64
N ASN A 133 -17.66 -6.79 -19.11
CA ASN A 133 -16.83 -7.77 -18.39
C ASN A 133 -15.40 -7.91 -18.95
N THR A 134 -15.05 -7.22 -20.04
CA THR A 134 -13.77 -7.43 -20.75
C THR A 134 -12.53 -6.96 -19.97
N PHE A 135 -12.73 -6.25 -18.85
CA PHE A 135 -11.67 -5.69 -18.01
C PHE A 135 -11.90 -5.98 -16.52
N LEU A 136 -12.56 -7.10 -16.23
CA LEU A 136 -12.60 -7.71 -14.90
C LEU A 136 -11.73 -8.96 -14.97
N TYR A 137 -10.67 -8.98 -14.18
CA TYR A 137 -9.70 -10.09 -14.14
C TYR A 137 -9.99 -10.96 -12.93
N GLN A 138 -10.01 -12.27 -13.12
CA GLN A 138 -10.35 -13.22 -12.08
C GLN A 138 -9.20 -14.17 -11.79
N GLY A 139 -8.88 -14.29 -10.51
CA GLY A 139 -7.80 -15.13 -10.02
C GLY A 139 -6.42 -14.54 -10.26
N GLN A 140 -5.49 -14.93 -9.40
CA GLN A 140 -4.16 -14.34 -9.31
C GLN A 140 -3.42 -14.28 -10.66
N GLU A 141 -3.44 -15.35 -11.46
CA GLU A 141 -2.63 -15.40 -12.69
C GLU A 141 -3.11 -14.41 -13.76
N GLU A 142 -4.43 -14.23 -13.92
CA GLU A 142 -4.97 -13.21 -14.84
C GLU A 142 -4.65 -11.79 -14.36
N ILE A 143 -4.76 -11.56 -13.04
CA ILE A 143 -4.46 -10.29 -12.40
C ILE A 143 -2.99 -9.93 -12.64
N LEU A 144 -2.05 -10.83 -12.29
CA LEU A 144 -0.62 -10.61 -12.47
C LEU A 144 -0.24 -10.42 -13.93
N ALA A 145 -0.82 -11.21 -14.85
CA ALA A 145 -0.60 -11.04 -16.29
C ALA A 145 -1.05 -9.66 -16.78
N ASN A 146 -2.11 -9.08 -16.21
CA ASN A 146 -2.54 -7.73 -16.52
C ASN A 146 -1.64 -6.66 -15.89
N LEU A 147 -1.31 -6.82 -14.60
CA LEU A 147 -0.45 -5.88 -13.89
C LEU A 147 0.93 -5.79 -14.55
N ASN A 148 1.52 -6.90 -15.01
CA ASN A 148 2.81 -6.88 -15.73
C ASN A 148 2.77 -6.17 -17.08
N LYS A 149 1.60 -6.10 -17.74
CA LYS A 149 1.44 -5.34 -18.99
C LYS A 149 1.24 -3.84 -18.74
N SER A 150 0.90 -3.47 -17.51
CA SER A 150 0.69 -2.07 -17.16
C SER A 150 2.05 -1.35 -17.06
N PRO A 151 2.17 -0.09 -17.53
CA PRO A 151 3.41 0.66 -17.42
C PRO A 151 3.97 0.75 -16.00
N ARG A 152 5.28 0.89 -15.93
CA ARG A 152 6.01 1.05 -14.67
C ARG A 152 5.58 2.34 -13.97
N SER A 153 5.46 2.25 -12.65
CA SER A 153 5.00 3.32 -11.78
C SER A 153 5.99 3.55 -10.64
N TYR A 154 5.86 4.69 -9.98
CA TYR A 154 6.44 4.99 -8.67
C TYR A 154 5.39 5.72 -7.84
N HIS A 155 4.91 5.11 -6.77
CA HIS A 155 3.93 5.69 -5.87
C HIS A 155 4.64 6.46 -4.76
N ASP A 156 4.23 7.72 -4.56
CA ASP A 156 4.75 8.54 -3.47
C ASP A 156 4.03 8.18 -2.18
N ARG A 157 4.65 7.29 -1.39
CA ARG A 157 4.09 6.83 -0.11
C ARG A 157 3.87 7.97 0.89
N SER A 158 4.61 9.09 0.76
CA SER A 158 4.41 10.25 1.62
C SER A 158 3.12 11.03 1.33
N SER A 159 2.55 10.80 0.15
CA SER A 159 1.28 11.39 -0.29
C SER A 159 0.06 10.51 -0.01
N PHE A 160 0.25 9.35 0.64
CA PHE A 160 -0.85 8.41 0.85
C PHE A 160 -1.82 8.92 1.90
N ASN A 161 -3.11 8.80 1.57
CA ASN A 161 -4.22 8.91 2.50
C ASN A 161 -4.90 7.55 2.63
N TYR A 162 -5.44 7.26 3.82
CA TYR A 162 -5.99 5.95 4.15
C TYR A 162 -7.40 6.08 4.72
N ASP A 163 -8.36 5.40 4.09
CA ASP A 163 -9.74 5.31 4.58
C ASP A 163 -10.12 3.86 4.84
N VAL A 164 -10.19 3.46 6.10
CA VAL A 164 -10.74 2.14 6.49
C VAL A 164 -12.26 2.22 6.50
N MET A 165 -12.90 1.60 5.51
CA MET A 165 -14.35 1.63 5.31
C MET A 165 -15.07 0.54 6.09
N PHE A 166 -14.41 -0.59 6.35
CA PHE A 166 -14.98 -1.73 7.06
C PHE A 166 -13.86 -2.59 7.67
N ASP A 167 -14.07 -3.10 8.88
CA ASP A 167 -13.18 -4.04 9.56
C ASP A 167 -13.98 -4.83 10.60
N ASP A 168 -14.13 -6.15 10.39
CA ASP A 168 -14.73 -7.08 11.37
C ASP A 168 -13.72 -8.13 11.89
N GLY A 169 -12.44 -7.97 11.56
CA GLY A 169 -11.37 -8.92 11.88
C GLY A 169 -11.14 -10.00 10.82
N ASP A 170 -12.18 -10.47 10.14
CA ASP A 170 -12.10 -11.46 9.05
C ASP A 170 -11.99 -10.78 7.68
N CYS A 171 -12.58 -9.59 7.53
CA CYS A 171 -12.63 -8.79 6.32
C CYS A 171 -12.28 -7.34 6.64
N LEU A 172 -11.31 -6.79 5.91
CA LEU A 172 -10.86 -5.41 5.99
C LEU A 172 -11.02 -4.74 4.62
N VAL A 173 -11.80 -3.67 4.56
CA VAL A 173 -11.97 -2.85 3.36
C VAL A 173 -11.27 -1.51 3.56
N VAL A 174 -10.27 -1.25 2.73
CA VAL A 174 -9.47 -0.03 2.81
C VAL A 174 -9.36 0.65 1.45
N CYS A 175 -9.53 1.96 1.43
CA CYS A 175 -9.16 2.80 0.29
C CYS A 175 -7.82 3.47 0.57
N ILE A 176 -6.88 3.35 -0.36
CA ILE A 176 -5.60 4.05 -0.33
C ILE A 176 -5.58 4.99 -1.52
N SER A 177 -5.43 6.28 -1.27
CA SER A 177 -5.32 7.30 -2.31
C SER A 177 -4.00 8.03 -2.20
N GLY A 178 -3.56 8.66 -3.29
CA GLY A 178 -2.31 9.42 -3.29
C GLY A 178 -1.85 9.78 -4.69
N LEU A 179 -0.55 10.05 -4.81
CA LEU A 179 0.10 10.42 -6.06
C LEU A 179 1.06 9.33 -6.53
N PHE A 180 1.18 9.18 -7.83
CA PHE A 180 2.21 8.34 -8.44
C PHE A 180 2.73 8.95 -9.74
N LYS A 181 3.95 8.56 -10.11
CA LYS A 181 4.57 8.87 -11.40
C LYS A 181 4.52 7.66 -12.31
N LYS A 182 4.07 7.86 -13.55
CA LYS A 182 4.27 6.89 -14.64
C LYS A 182 5.69 7.04 -15.18
N LEU A 183 6.46 5.95 -15.21
CA LEU A 183 7.88 5.98 -15.60
C LEU A 183 8.12 5.74 -17.10
N SER A 184 7.08 5.35 -17.86
CA SER A 184 7.18 5.17 -19.31
C SER A 184 6.92 6.49 -20.06
N SER A 185 7.98 7.08 -20.59
CA SER A 185 7.97 8.15 -21.62
C SER A 185 7.30 9.47 -21.20
N GLY A 186 7.85 10.11 -20.17
CA GLY A 186 7.44 11.42 -19.69
C GLY A 186 6.85 11.37 -18.28
N THR A 187 7.37 12.20 -17.39
CA THR A 187 7.04 12.19 -15.96
C THR A 187 5.69 12.87 -15.71
N ASN A 188 4.62 12.14 -15.96
CA ASN A 188 3.27 12.59 -15.58
C ASN A 188 3.01 12.14 -14.14
N VAL A 189 2.85 13.11 -13.24
CA VAL A 189 2.29 12.87 -11.92
C VAL A 189 0.78 12.72 -12.09
N LEU A 190 0.23 11.66 -11.51
CA LEU A 190 -1.17 11.31 -11.53
C LEU A 190 -1.64 11.11 -10.11
N SER A 191 -2.96 11.20 -9.92
CA SER A 191 -3.58 10.79 -8.68
C SER A 191 -4.18 9.41 -8.84
N PHE A 192 -4.29 8.70 -7.73
CA PHE A 192 -4.96 7.42 -7.70
C PHE A 192 -5.80 7.26 -6.45
N SER A 193 -6.77 6.35 -6.56
CA SER A 193 -7.53 5.80 -5.45
C SER A 193 -7.63 4.30 -5.68
N ARG A 194 -7.18 3.49 -4.74
CA ARG A 194 -7.16 2.03 -4.85
C ARG A 194 -7.84 1.42 -3.65
N THR A 195 -8.93 0.71 -3.90
CA THR A 195 -9.72 0.06 -2.87
C THR A 195 -9.40 -1.41 -2.83
N PHE A 196 -9.07 -1.91 -1.65
CA PHE A 196 -8.79 -3.31 -1.38
C PHE A 196 -9.83 -3.89 -0.44
N VAL A 197 -10.27 -5.11 -0.74
CA VAL A 197 -10.94 -6.00 0.22
C VAL A 197 -9.92 -7.07 0.58
N LEU A 198 -9.50 -7.08 1.83
CA LEU A 198 -8.54 -8.03 2.39
C LEU A 198 -9.31 -9.02 3.25
N THR A 199 -9.06 -10.32 3.09
CA THR A 199 -9.60 -11.35 3.96
C THR A 199 -8.50 -11.98 4.79
N ALA A 200 -8.74 -12.09 6.09
CA ALA A 200 -7.87 -12.82 6.99
C ALA A 200 -7.80 -14.30 6.61
N SER A 201 -6.64 -14.89 6.84
CA SER A 201 -6.35 -16.30 6.72
C SER A 201 -5.73 -16.78 8.04
N LEU A 202 -5.35 -18.05 8.09
CA LEU A 202 -4.55 -18.59 9.18
C LEU A 202 -3.24 -17.78 9.34
N ASP A 203 -2.61 -17.91 10.51
CA ASP A 203 -1.31 -17.29 10.81
C ASP A 203 -1.27 -15.75 10.71
N ASN A 204 -2.41 -15.06 10.90
CA ASN A 204 -2.54 -13.60 10.72
C ASN A 204 -2.13 -13.11 9.32
N GLU A 205 -2.26 -13.96 8.30
CA GLU A 205 -2.09 -13.56 6.92
C GLU A 205 -3.34 -12.88 6.37
N TYR A 206 -3.16 -12.02 5.37
CA TYR A 206 -4.25 -11.38 4.65
C TYR A 206 -4.06 -11.57 3.15
N HIS A 207 -5.14 -11.93 2.46
CA HIS A 207 -5.16 -12.06 1.01
C HIS A 207 -6.07 -11.00 0.40
N ILE A 208 -5.67 -10.45 -0.75
CA ILE A 208 -6.49 -9.53 -1.52
C ILE A 208 -7.59 -10.32 -2.23
N MET A 209 -8.84 -10.06 -1.88
CA MET A 209 -10.03 -10.63 -2.53
C MET A 209 -10.57 -9.72 -3.63
N ASN A 210 -10.58 -8.41 -3.42
CA ASN A 210 -10.98 -7.45 -4.44
C ASN A 210 -9.97 -6.30 -4.49
N ASP A 211 -9.61 -5.90 -5.69
CA ASP A 211 -8.70 -4.80 -5.97
C ASP A 211 -9.31 -3.91 -7.06
N GLN A 212 -9.73 -2.72 -6.68
CA GLN A 212 -10.26 -1.74 -7.60
C GLN A 212 -9.34 -0.54 -7.69
N TYR A 213 -8.75 -0.34 -8.86
CA TYR A 213 -7.80 0.73 -9.10
C TYR A 213 -8.42 1.87 -9.92
N HIS A 214 -8.44 3.07 -9.38
CA HIS A 214 -8.88 4.29 -10.05
C HIS A 214 -7.70 5.22 -10.27
N ILE A 215 -7.51 5.68 -11.51
CA ILE A 215 -6.47 6.64 -11.87
C ILE A 215 -7.13 7.90 -12.42
N ASP A 216 -6.67 9.05 -11.95
CA ASP A 216 -7.10 10.36 -12.40
C ASP A 216 -5.90 11.29 -12.65
N VAL A 217 -6.15 12.44 -13.26
CA VAL A 217 -5.17 13.52 -13.38
C VAL A 217 -4.75 13.99 -11.98
N ALA A 218 -3.50 14.42 -11.82
CA ALA A 218 -3.08 15.02 -10.57
C ALA A 218 -3.85 16.33 -10.31
N PRO A 219 -4.09 16.71 -9.05
CA PRO A 219 -4.63 18.01 -8.70
C PRO A 219 -3.83 19.16 -9.31
N LYS A 220 -4.51 20.26 -9.70
CA LYS A 220 -3.89 21.38 -10.44
C LYS A 220 -2.67 22.02 -9.75
N ASN A 221 -2.60 21.92 -8.42
CA ASN A 221 -1.53 22.45 -7.58
C ASN A 221 -0.35 21.47 -7.41
N VAL A 222 -0.37 20.31 -8.06
CA VAL A 222 0.71 19.32 -8.01
C VAL A 222 1.58 19.49 -9.24
N THR A 223 2.84 19.89 -9.03
CA THR A 223 3.86 19.93 -10.07
C THR A 223 4.61 18.60 -10.15
N PRO A 224 5.21 18.26 -11.30
CA PRO A 224 6.01 17.04 -11.43
C PRO A 224 7.12 16.90 -10.40
N ASP A 225 7.68 18.01 -9.91
CA ASP A 225 8.78 18.03 -8.95
C ASP A 225 8.37 17.59 -7.54
N LYS A 226 7.07 17.61 -7.21
CA LYS A 226 6.59 17.19 -5.88
C LYS A 226 6.85 15.73 -5.58
N VAL A 227 6.83 14.85 -6.60
CA VAL A 227 7.10 13.42 -6.40
C VAL A 227 8.54 13.12 -6.83
N VAL A 228 9.49 13.10 -5.90
CA VAL A 228 10.87 12.73 -6.24
C VAL A 228 10.98 11.21 -6.31
N VAL A 229 11.32 10.68 -7.50
CA VAL A 229 11.53 9.23 -7.69
C VAL A 229 12.82 8.86 -6.97
N LYS A 230 12.69 8.15 -5.85
CA LYS A 230 13.82 7.53 -5.16
C LYS A 230 13.98 6.13 -5.73
N TYR A 231 14.90 5.95 -6.67
CA TYR A 231 15.24 4.62 -7.14
C TYR A 231 15.95 3.89 -6.00
N SER A 232 15.30 2.90 -5.38
CA SER A 232 16.04 1.79 -4.79
C SER A 232 16.29 0.81 -5.93
N TYR A 233 17.54 0.71 -6.38
CA TYR A 233 17.95 -0.31 -7.35
C TYR A 233 17.96 -1.72 -6.76
N ASP A 234 17.72 -1.83 -5.45
CA ASP A 234 17.53 -3.11 -4.80
C ASP A 234 16.18 -3.68 -5.28
N GLU A 235 16.24 -4.65 -6.19
CA GLU A 235 15.14 -5.58 -6.40
C GLU A 235 14.83 -6.20 -5.04
N ILE A 236 13.72 -5.77 -4.44
CA ILE A 236 13.28 -6.34 -3.17
C ILE A 236 12.71 -7.70 -3.53
N VAL A 237 13.51 -8.74 -3.30
CA VAL A 237 13.02 -10.12 -3.26
C VAL A 237 12.18 -10.21 -1.98
N PRO A 238 10.85 -10.32 -2.06
CA PRO A 238 10.02 -10.35 -0.88
C PRO A 238 10.23 -11.69 -0.21
N ILE A 239 10.76 -11.65 1.02
CA ILE A 239 10.87 -12.83 1.89
C ILE A 239 9.94 -12.57 3.06
N CYS A 240 8.64 -12.59 2.79
CA CYS A 240 7.62 -12.62 3.82
C CYS A 240 7.07 -14.03 3.84
N PHE A 241 7.55 -14.85 4.77
CA PHE A 241 7.07 -16.22 4.94
C PHE A 241 6.23 -16.34 6.20
N SER A 242 4.98 -16.79 6.09
CA SER A 242 4.22 -17.24 7.25
C SER A 242 4.87 -18.44 7.93
N PRO A 243 4.53 -18.74 9.19
CA PRO A 243 4.86 -20.01 9.84
C PRO A 243 4.56 -21.22 8.95
N THR A 244 3.43 -21.21 8.24
CA THR A 244 3.07 -22.27 7.29
C THR A 244 4.03 -22.32 6.09
N GLU A 245 4.32 -21.20 5.43
CA GLU A 245 5.27 -21.17 4.30
C GLU A 245 6.68 -21.58 4.72
N LYS A 246 7.14 -21.12 5.89
CA LYS A 246 8.40 -21.55 6.50
C LYS A 246 8.42 -23.06 6.72
N SER A 247 7.34 -23.62 7.25
CA SER A 247 7.21 -25.06 7.47
C SER A 247 7.24 -25.85 6.15
N VAL A 248 6.66 -25.32 5.08
CA VAL A 248 6.74 -25.92 3.74
C VAL A 248 8.18 -25.91 3.21
N LEU A 249 8.90 -24.79 3.35
CA LEU A 249 10.31 -24.70 2.93
C LEU A 249 11.20 -25.65 3.74
N ILE A 250 11.01 -25.72 5.06
CA ILE A 250 11.70 -26.67 5.94
C ILE A 250 11.41 -28.11 5.47
N THR A 251 10.15 -28.45 5.23
CA THR A 251 9.79 -29.80 4.74
C THR A 251 10.49 -30.12 3.42
N ARG A 252 10.55 -29.16 2.51
CA ARG A 252 11.14 -29.35 1.18
C ARG A 252 12.67 -29.47 1.24
N ILE A 253 13.36 -28.66 2.04
CA ILE A 253 14.82 -28.77 2.18
C ILE A 253 15.21 -30.06 2.91
N ARG A 254 14.42 -30.51 3.89
CA ARG A 254 14.61 -31.82 4.54
C ARG A 254 14.55 -32.97 3.55
N GLN A 255 13.58 -32.96 2.63
CA GLN A 255 13.46 -33.98 1.59
C GLN A 255 14.70 -34.03 0.66
N ILE A 256 15.34 -32.89 0.43
CA ILE A 256 16.50 -32.79 -0.46
C ILE A 256 17.80 -33.14 0.25
N THR A 257 17.95 -32.73 1.50
CA THR A 257 19.22 -32.78 2.25
C THR A 257 19.29 -33.88 3.30
N MET A 258 18.14 -34.48 3.64
CA MET A 258 17.96 -35.41 4.75
C MET A 258 18.32 -34.84 6.13
N LEU A 259 18.46 -33.53 6.25
CA LEU A 259 18.67 -32.88 7.55
C LEU A 259 17.44 -33.02 8.45
N THR A 260 17.68 -32.95 9.75
CA THR A 260 16.62 -32.76 10.74
C THR A 260 15.95 -31.39 10.58
N THR A 261 14.80 -31.21 11.24
CA THR A 261 14.05 -29.93 11.21
C THR A 261 14.89 -28.75 11.69
N GLU A 262 15.60 -28.91 12.81
CA GLU A 262 16.39 -27.84 13.44
C GLU A 262 17.54 -27.37 12.53
N TRP A 263 18.27 -28.32 11.93
CA TRP A 263 19.36 -28.00 11.00
C TRP A 263 18.85 -27.40 9.69
N SER A 264 17.71 -27.89 9.20
CA SER A 264 17.05 -27.35 8.02
C SER A 264 16.62 -25.89 8.23
N GLU A 265 16.03 -25.60 9.39
CA GLU A 265 15.64 -24.24 9.77
C GLU A 265 16.85 -23.32 9.92
N THR A 266 17.95 -23.83 10.48
CA THR A 266 19.21 -23.06 10.61
C THR A 266 19.74 -22.63 9.24
N TYR A 267 19.92 -23.57 8.31
CA TYR A 267 20.39 -23.26 6.95
C TYR A 267 19.46 -22.31 6.20
N LEU A 268 18.14 -22.49 6.33
CA LEU A 268 17.17 -21.58 5.73
C LEU A 268 17.27 -20.20 6.36
N SER A 269 17.27 -20.08 7.69
CA SER A 269 17.34 -18.80 8.40
C SER A 269 18.62 -18.00 8.04
N GLU A 270 19.78 -18.65 8.05
CA GLU A 270 21.06 -18.02 7.67
C GLU A 270 21.10 -17.60 6.19
N ALA A 271 20.44 -18.37 5.33
CA ALA A 271 20.26 -18.02 3.92
C ALA A 271 19.15 -16.99 3.69
N GLN A 272 18.60 -16.38 4.75
CA GLN A 272 17.44 -15.47 4.68
C GLN A 272 16.25 -16.12 3.98
N TRP A 273 16.07 -17.43 4.17
CA TRP A 273 15.03 -18.26 3.58
C TRP A 273 15.07 -18.38 2.04
N ASP A 274 16.19 -18.04 1.41
CA ASP A 274 16.46 -18.39 0.01
C ASP A 274 16.83 -19.87 -0.09
N MET A 275 15.94 -20.68 -0.67
CA MET A 275 16.13 -22.12 -0.81
C MET A 275 17.35 -22.50 -1.64
N ARG A 276 17.68 -21.76 -2.71
CA ARG A 276 18.85 -22.05 -3.55
C ARG A 276 20.14 -21.76 -2.79
N LYS A 277 20.20 -20.63 -2.10
CA LYS A 277 21.34 -20.25 -1.26
C LYS A 277 21.51 -21.22 -0.08
N ALA A 278 20.42 -21.62 0.58
CA ALA A 278 20.45 -22.62 1.66
C ALA A 278 21.02 -23.97 1.18
N ILE A 279 20.54 -24.49 0.04
CA ILE A 279 21.07 -25.72 -0.56
C ILE A 279 22.54 -25.56 -0.95
N THR A 280 22.94 -24.41 -1.49
CA THR A 280 24.34 -24.14 -1.86
C THR A 280 25.27 -24.14 -0.65
N ASN A 281 24.84 -23.51 0.45
CA ASN A 281 25.58 -23.50 1.72
C ASN A 281 25.69 -24.91 2.31
N PHE A 282 24.58 -25.64 2.39
CA PHE A 282 24.58 -27.04 2.82
C PHE A 282 25.56 -27.90 2.00
N MET A 283 25.50 -27.82 0.67
CA MET A 283 26.38 -28.61 -0.21
C MET A 283 27.86 -28.29 -0.01
N LYS A 284 28.19 -27.05 0.35
CA LYS A 284 29.57 -26.64 0.68
C LYS A 284 30.03 -27.31 1.96
N ASP A 285 29.23 -27.24 3.02
CA ASP A 285 29.58 -27.78 4.34
C ASP A 285 29.57 -29.31 4.36
N PHE A 286 28.67 -29.93 3.58
CA PHE A 286 28.62 -31.37 3.39
C PHE A 286 29.91 -31.88 2.73
N LYS A 287 30.39 -31.20 1.68
CA LYS A 287 31.64 -31.56 0.98
C LYS A 287 32.89 -31.39 1.85
N SER A 288 32.88 -30.46 2.81
CA SER A 288 33.99 -30.26 3.74
C SER A 288 33.90 -31.11 5.01
N ASN A 289 32.94 -32.04 5.11
CA ASN A 289 32.66 -32.83 6.32
C ASN A 289 32.47 -31.94 7.58
N ALA A 290 31.92 -30.73 7.39
CA ALA A 290 31.69 -29.79 8.49
C ALA A 290 30.35 -30.05 9.22
N ILE A 291 29.52 -30.96 8.69
CA ILE A 291 28.19 -31.26 9.24
C ILE A 291 28.27 -32.53 10.11
N PRO A 292 27.88 -32.47 11.40
CA PRO A 292 27.84 -33.64 12.27
C PRO A 292 26.84 -34.72 11.81
N GLU A 293 27.11 -35.99 12.07
CA GLU A 293 26.20 -37.09 11.69
C GLU A 293 24.79 -36.96 12.28
N HIS A 294 24.65 -36.44 13.51
CA HIS A 294 23.36 -36.26 14.16
C HIS A 294 22.50 -35.16 13.52
N ALA A 295 23.07 -34.35 12.61
CA ALA A 295 22.32 -33.35 11.87
C ALA A 295 21.38 -33.98 10.84
N PHE A 296 21.61 -35.23 10.45
CA PHE A 296 20.82 -35.97 9.48
C PHE A 296 19.74 -36.79 10.16
N SER A 297 18.50 -36.65 9.70
CA SER A 297 17.44 -37.58 10.02
C SER A 297 17.74 -38.93 9.35
N ARG A 298 17.97 -39.96 10.17
CA ARG A 298 18.01 -41.36 9.73
C ARG A 298 16.68 -41.81 9.14
#